data_AF-A0A9E5M5E2-F1
#
_entry.id   AF-A0A9E5M5E2-F1
#
_cell.length_a   1.000
_cell.length_b   1.000
_cell.length_c   1.000
_cell.angle_alpha   90.00
_cell.angle_beta   90.00
_cell.angle_gamma   90.00
#
_symmetry.space_group_name_H-M   'P 1'
#
loop_
_entity.id
_entity.type
_entity.pdbx_description
1 polymer ?
#
loop_
_entity_poly.entity_id
_entity_poly.type
_entity_poly.pdbx_seq_one_letter_code
_entity_poly.pdbx_strand_id
1 'polypeptide(L)'
;MRTTLTIDDDLAAILERETRRKGMSFKELVNSALRRGLVAEQLVSARKRVVTRPHRFGFKPGIDLDKLNQLADELEVEASRNRRSR
;
A
#
# COMPACT_ATOMS: atom_id res chain seq x y z
N MET A 1 -22.89 24.04 12.94
CA MET A 1 -24.17 23.97 12.22
C MET A 1 -24.99 22.82 12.79
N ARG A 2 -26.32 22.96 12.89
CA ARG A 2 -27.23 21.86 13.24
C ARG A 2 -27.94 21.41 11.97
N THR A 3 -27.84 20.13 11.68
CA THR A 3 -28.40 19.49 10.49
C THR A 3 -29.15 18.25 10.93
N THR A 4 -30.29 17.98 10.30
CA THR A 4 -31.00 16.70 10.43
C THR A 4 -30.64 15.84 9.24
N LEU A 5 -30.26 14.59 9.49
CA LEU A 5 -29.89 13.64 8.46
C LEU A 5 -30.56 12.30 8.74
N THR A 6 -31.02 11.63 7.70
CA THR A 6 -31.59 10.28 7.81
C THR A 6 -30.46 9.26 7.76
N ILE A 7 -30.49 8.27 8.65
CA ILE A 7 -29.54 7.16 8.73
C ILE A 7 -30.35 5.88 8.64
N ASP A 8 -29.89 4.93 7.83
CA ASP A 8 -30.50 3.60 7.73
C ASP A 8 -30.35 2.84 9.07
N ASP A 9 -31.31 1.96 9.37
CA ASP A 9 -31.39 1.27 10.66
C ASP A 9 -30.16 0.40 10.97
N ASP A 10 -29.56 -0.20 9.95
CA ASP A 10 -28.35 -1.00 10.06
C ASP A 10 -27.13 -0.15 10.46
N LEU A 11 -26.98 1.02 9.83
CA LEU A 11 -25.92 1.97 10.14
C LEU A 11 -26.13 2.61 11.51
N ALA A 12 -27.37 2.88 11.91
CA ALA A 12 -27.69 3.35 13.26
C ALA A 12 -27.24 2.33 14.33
N ALA A 13 -27.55 1.05 14.13
CA ALA A 13 -27.13 -0.03 15.04
C ALA A 13 -25.59 -0.15 15.13
N ILE A 14 -24.88 0.00 14.00
CA ILE A 14 -23.41 0.00 13.98
C ILE A 14 -22.87 1.19 14.79
N LEU A 15 -23.40 2.39 14.57
CA LEU A 15 -22.97 3.59 15.28
C LEU A 15 -23.20 3.48 16.79
N GLU A 16 -24.32 2.91 17.24
CA GLU A 16 -24.57 2.67 18.67
C GLU A 16 -23.61 1.67 19.31
N ARG A 17 -23.24 0.61 18.59
CA ARG A 17 -22.22 -0.33 19.07
C ARG A 17 -20.86 0.36 19.19
N GLU A 18 -20.53 1.21 18.24
CA GLU A 18 -19.28 1.96 18.21
C GLU A 18 -19.17 3.01 19.32
N THR A 19 -20.26 3.72 19.64
CA THR A 19 -20.28 4.70 20.73
C THR A 19 -19.99 4.01 22.06
N ARG A 20 -20.64 2.87 22.34
CA ARG A 20 -20.40 2.06 23.56
C ARG A 20 -18.96 1.56 23.63
N ARG A 21 -18.42 1.08 22.50
CA ARG A 21 -17.05 0.54 22.45
C ARG A 21 -15.97 1.61 22.68
N LYS A 22 -16.18 2.82 22.17
CA LYS A 22 -15.19 3.91 22.23
C LYS A 22 -15.42 4.90 23.36
N GLY A 23 -16.56 4.81 24.06
CA GLY A 23 -16.94 5.76 25.11
C GLY A 23 -17.15 7.19 24.59
N MET A 24 -17.49 7.35 23.31
CA MET A 24 -17.68 8.66 22.66
C MET A 24 -19.17 8.97 22.52
N SER A 25 -19.53 10.26 22.51
CA SER A 25 -20.89 10.66 22.20
C SER A 25 -21.25 10.32 20.74
N PHE A 26 -22.54 10.08 20.46
CA PHE A 26 -23.02 9.78 19.11
C PHE A 26 -22.61 10.87 18.10
N LYS A 27 -22.74 12.14 18.50
CA LYS A 27 -22.33 13.30 17.68
C LYS A 27 -20.84 13.28 17.36
N GLU A 28 -19.97 13.02 18.32
CA GLU A 28 -18.52 12.99 18.10
C GLU A 28 -18.13 11.85 17.16
N LEU A 29 -18.72 10.67 17.39
CA LEU A 29 -18.47 9.49 16.56
C LEU A 29 -18.87 9.74 15.10
N VAL A 30 -20.09 10.24 14.86
CA VAL A 30 -20.62 10.53 13.52
C VAL A 30 -19.75 11.58 12.80
N ASN A 31 -19.44 12.70 13.46
CA ASN A 31 -18.61 13.73 12.85
C ASN A 31 -17.20 13.22 12.54
N SER A 32 -16.62 12.43 13.44
CA SER A 32 -15.30 11.83 13.26
C SER A 32 -15.29 10.84 12.09
N ALA A 33 -16.33 10.02 11.95
CA ALA A 33 -16.50 9.10 10.83
C ALA A 33 -16.64 9.84 9.50
N LEU A 34 -17.50 10.86 9.42
CA LEU A 34 -17.69 11.66 8.20
C LEU A 34 -16.39 12.35 7.77
N ARG A 35 -15.65 12.95 8.70
CA ARG A 35 -14.35 13.58 8.40
C ARG A 35 -13.35 12.58 7.82
N ARG A 36 -13.24 11.39 8.42
CA ARG A 36 -12.35 10.33 7.89
C ARG A 36 -12.78 9.85 6.51
N GLY A 37 -14.09 9.69 6.29
CA GLY A 37 -14.64 9.29 4.99
C GLY A 37 -14.27 10.28 3.88
N LEU A 38 -14.48 11.58 4.12
CA LEU A 38 -14.14 12.64 3.16
C LEU A 38 -12.64 12.72 2.85
N VAL A 39 -11.78 12.51 3.86
CA VAL A 39 -10.32 12.47 3.64
C VAL A 39 -9.91 11.23 2.86
N ALA A 40 -10.49 10.06 3.19
CA ALA A 40 -10.19 8.81 2.49
C ALA A 40 -10.59 8.89 1.01
N GLU A 41 -11.75 9.49 0.71
CA GLU A 41 -12.22 9.71 -0.67
C GLU A 41 -11.24 10.59 -1.46
N GLN A 42 -10.73 11.67 -0.85
CA GLN A 42 -9.71 12.53 -1.47
C GLN A 42 -8.41 11.75 -1.73
N LEU A 43 -7.97 10.90 -0.79
CA LEU A 43 -6.75 10.11 -0.96
C LEU A 43 -6.90 9.02 -2.03
N VAL A 44 -8.08 8.41 -2.16
CA VAL A 44 -8.36 7.42 -3.20
C VAL A 44 -8.34 8.10 -4.58
N SER A 45 -8.96 9.28 -4.71
CA SER A 45 -8.89 10.09 -5.93
C SER A 45 -7.47 10.56 -6.26
N ALA A 46 -6.64 10.80 -5.24
CA ALA A 46 -5.26 11.24 -5.39
C ALA A 46 -4.23 10.11 -5.58
N ARG A 47 -4.63 8.83 -5.63
CA ARG A 47 -3.69 7.73 -5.90
C ARG A 47 -3.15 7.86 -7.32
N LYS A 48 -2.00 8.53 -7.45
CA LYS A 48 -1.21 8.57 -8.68
C LYS A 48 -0.95 7.14 -9.12
N ARG A 49 -1.18 6.86 -10.40
CA ARG A 49 -0.85 5.59 -11.03
C ARG A 49 0.62 5.26 -10.70
N VAL A 50 0.87 4.08 -10.16
CA VAL A 50 2.24 3.59 -9.99
C VAL A 50 2.81 3.38 -11.40
N VAL A 51 3.82 4.17 -11.77
CA VAL A 51 4.48 4.05 -13.07
C VAL A 51 5.90 3.53 -12.83
N THR A 52 6.19 2.34 -13.35
CA THR A 52 7.55 1.81 -13.40
C THR A 52 8.31 2.54 -14.50
N ARG A 53 9.39 3.24 -14.15
CA ARG A 53 10.33 3.80 -15.13
C ARG A 53 11.39 2.74 -15.45
N PRO A 54 11.37 2.12 -16.65
CA PRO A 54 12.40 1.16 -17.01
C PRO A 54 13.74 1.88 -17.14
N HIS A 55 14.79 1.30 -16.54
CA HIS A 55 16.15 1.77 -16.70
C HIS A 55 16.88 0.85 -17.69
N ARG A 56 17.44 1.42 -18.76
CA ARG A 56 18.24 0.67 -19.73
C ARG A 56 19.67 0.53 -19.19
N PHE A 57 19.98 -0.59 -18.55
CA PHE A 57 21.33 -0.90 -18.06
C PHE A 57 22.35 -1.19 -19.17
N GLY A 58 21.90 -1.39 -20.42
CA GLY A 58 22.73 -1.93 -21.48
C GLY A 58 23.10 -3.40 -21.20
N PHE A 59 23.67 -4.07 -22.20
CA PHE A 59 24.10 -5.47 -22.07
C PHE A 59 25.59 -5.57 -22.36
N LYS A 60 26.31 -6.36 -21.56
CA LYS A 60 27.71 -6.69 -21.86
C LYS A 60 27.74 -7.66 -23.04
N PRO A 61 28.56 -7.40 -24.08
CA PRO A 61 28.77 -8.35 -25.16
C PRO A 61 29.23 -9.71 -24.62
N GLY A 62 28.73 -10.80 -25.21
CA GLY A 62 29.04 -12.18 -24.80
C GLY A 62 28.14 -12.76 -23.71
N ILE A 63 27.18 -11.98 -23.18
CA ILE A 63 26.14 -12.50 -22.28
C ILE A 63 24.91 -12.91 -23.10
N ASP A 64 24.54 -14.17 -23.01
CA ASP A 64 23.29 -14.72 -23.56
C ASP A 64 22.13 -14.42 -22.60
N LEU A 65 21.15 -13.63 -23.06
CA LEU A 65 20.00 -13.19 -22.25
C LEU A 65 18.99 -14.31 -22.00
N ASP A 66 19.01 -15.37 -22.81
CA ASP A 66 18.16 -16.54 -22.60
C ASP A 66 18.76 -17.51 -21.56
N LYS A 67 19.98 -17.24 -21.09
CA LYS A 67 20.72 -18.08 -20.14
C LYS A 67 21.18 -17.36 -18.88
N LEU A 68 20.42 -16.36 -18.43
CA LEU A 68 20.76 -15.57 -17.24
C LEU A 68 20.90 -16.39 -15.95
N ASN A 69 20.21 -17.52 -15.84
CA ASN A 69 20.36 -18.42 -14.69
C ASN A 69 21.79 -19.01 -14.61
N GLN A 70 22.37 -19.40 -15.74
CA GLN A 70 23.73 -19.94 -15.80
C GLN A 70 24.77 -18.87 -15.43
N LEU A 71 24.56 -17.64 -15.92
CA LEU A 71 25.39 -16.50 -15.53
C LEU A 71 25.33 -16.24 -14.02
N ALA A 72 24.14 -16.38 -13.40
CA ALA A 72 23.99 -16.22 -11.96
C ALA A 72 24.79 -17.29 -11.20
N ASP A 73 24.72 -18.55 -11.62
CA ASP A 73 25.47 -19.66 -11.04
C ASP A 73 26.99 -19.43 -11.13
N GLU A 74 27.48 -18.99 -12.30
CA GLU A 74 28.90 -18.68 -12.52
C GLU A 74 29.40 -17.56 -11.59
N LEU A 75 28.61 -16.49 -11.45
CA LEU A 75 28.93 -15.37 -10.56
C LEU A 75 28.95 -15.80 -9.08
N GLU A 76 28.08 -16.71 -8.67
CA GLU A 76 28.05 -17.26 -7.31
C GLU A 76 29.28 -18.12 -7.01
N VAL A 77 29.69 -18.96 -7.96
CA VAL A 77 30.91 -19.76 -7.86
C VAL A 77 32.14 -18.86 -7.76
N GLU A 78 32.23 -17.82 -8.60
CA GLU A 78 33.35 -16.87 -8.59
C GLU A 78 33.41 -16.06 -7.28
N ALA A 79 32.26 -15.59 -6.77
CA ALA A 79 32.19 -14.92 -5.47
C ALA A 79 32.64 -15.83 -4.32
N SER A 80 32.27 -17.11 -4.37
CA SER A 80 32.67 -18.12 -3.38
C SER A 80 34.18 -18.42 -3.42
N ARG A 81 34.77 -18.49 -4.61
CA ARG A 81 36.23 -18.62 -4.80
C ARG A 81 36.97 -17.41 -4.23
N ASN A 82 36.48 -16.20 -4.52
CA ASN A 82 37.12 -14.96 -4.07
C ASN A 82 37.06 -14.79 -2.53
N ARG A 83 35.98 -15.26 -1.88
CA ARG A 83 35.89 -15.26 -0.40
C ARG A 83 36.83 -16.27 0.27
N ARG A 84 37.10 -17.41 -0.37
CA ARG A 84 38.01 -18.44 0.17
C ARG A 84 39.50 -18.10 -0.02
N SER A 85 39.81 -17.14 -0.89
CA SER A 85 41.18 -16.68 -1.18
C SER A 85 41.63 -15.50 -0.30
N ARG A 86 40.82 -15.08 0.68
CA ARG A 86 41.12 -14.04 1.66
C ARG A 86 41.21 -14.66 3.05
#